data_AF-A0A7T4UM99-F1
#
_entry.id   AF-A0A7T4UM99-F1
#
_cell.length_a   1.000
_cell.length_b   1.000
_cell.length_c   1.000
_cell.angle_alpha   90.00
_cell.angle_beta   90.00
_cell.angle_gamma   90.00
#
_symmetry.space_group_name_H-M   'P 1'
#
loop_
_entity.id
_entity.type
_entity.pdbx_description
1 polymer ?
#
loop_
_entity_poly.entity_id
_entity_poly.type
_entity_poly.pdbx_seq_one_letter_code
_entity_poly.pdbx_strand_id
1 'polypeptide(L)'
;MIFFLDIDGVLVHANPHQKVKLEDDGFYKFNPQAIQILKSVIYKTKDKVILSTSHRFKYSIQEWKVIFKRRGLEIKNLSILNDKVYFSNHRYTRKEEILGWIQYNNLDYKEIVIIDDDKSLNDLPAHLKDRLVLTNSYTGLNDVNDLKRILQRRLSSKIN
;
A
#
# COMPACT_ATOMS: atom_id res chain seq x y z
N MET A 1 11.07 -2.61 -7.38
CA MET A 1 9.60 -2.65 -7.49
C MET A 1 9.02 -1.38 -6.92
N ILE A 2 7.83 -1.01 -7.39
CA ILE A 2 7.02 0.13 -6.93
C ILE A 2 5.75 -0.44 -6.31
N PHE A 3 5.57 -0.22 -5.02
CA PHE A 3 4.39 -0.65 -4.28
C PHE A 3 3.41 0.51 -4.14
N PHE A 4 2.20 0.37 -4.67
CA PHE A 4 1.07 1.20 -4.26
C PHE A 4 0.45 0.54 -3.03
N LEU A 5 0.44 1.26 -1.91
CA LEU A 5 0.10 0.71 -0.61
C LEU A 5 -1.01 1.54 0.05
N ASP A 6 -2.17 0.91 0.25
CA ASP A 6 -3.18 1.43 1.16
C ASP A 6 -2.87 1.07 2.63
N ILE A 7 -3.56 1.73 3.56
CA ILE A 7 -3.49 1.53 5.01
C ILE A 7 -4.80 0.91 5.51
N ASP A 8 -5.94 1.54 5.25
CA ASP A 8 -7.24 1.02 5.65
C ASP A 8 -7.56 -0.24 4.84
N GLY A 9 -8.14 -1.24 5.49
CA GLY A 9 -8.39 -2.54 4.89
C GLY A 9 -7.13 -3.37 4.56
N VAL A 10 -5.91 -2.83 4.71
CA VAL A 10 -4.64 -3.50 4.43
C VAL A 10 -3.77 -3.67 5.68
N LEU A 11 -3.34 -2.56 6.28
CA LEU A 11 -2.53 -2.51 7.50
C LEU A 11 -3.38 -2.32 8.75
N VAL A 12 -4.62 -1.88 8.57
CA VAL A 12 -5.61 -1.62 9.60
C VAL A 12 -6.94 -2.20 9.10
N HIS A 13 -7.77 -2.77 9.98
CA HIS A 13 -9.10 -3.20 9.55
C HIS A 13 -9.98 -1.99 9.23
N ALA A 14 -10.80 -2.07 8.18
CA ALA A 14 -11.80 -1.06 7.86
C ALA A 14 -13.21 -1.44 8.39
N ASN A 15 -13.29 -2.34 9.38
CA ASN A 15 -14.56 -2.70 10.03
C ASN A 15 -15.17 -1.49 10.77
N PRO A 16 -16.34 -0.95 10.35
CA PRO A 16 -16.95 0.23 10.97
C PRO A 16 -17.45 -0.02 12.40
N HIS A 17 -17.66 -1.28 12.79
CA HIS A 17 -18.15 -1.66 14.12
C HIS A 17 -17.04 -1.89 15.13
N GLN A 18 -15.78 -1.81 14.71
CA GLN A 18 -14.62 -2.02 15.57
C GLN A 18 -13.78 -0.75 15.59
N LYS A 19 -13.47 -0.24 16.78
CA LYS A 19 -12.56 0.91 16.89
C LYS A 19 -11.13 0.47 16.62
N VAL A 20 -10.48 1.18 15.70
CA VAL A 20 -9.05 1.04 15.46
C VAL A 20 -8.28 1.62 16.66
N LYS A 21 -7.30 0.88 17.15
CA LYS A 21 -6.41 1.35 18.23
C LYS A 21 -5.45 2.41 17.68
N LEU A 22 -5.20 3.46 18.46
CA LEU A 22 -4.18 4.47 18.15
C LEU A 22 -2.89 4.13 18.90
N GLU A 23 -1.76 4.55 18.33
CA GLU A 23 -0.48 4.64 19.04
C GLU A 23 -0.26 6.08 19.52
N ASP A 24 0.81 6.32 20.29
CA ASP A 24 1.10 7.61 20.95
C ASP A 24 1.28 8.79 19.98
N ASP A 25 1.50 8.53 18.68
CA ASP A 25 1.52 9.57 17.65
C ASP A 25 0.15 9.95 17.08
N GLY A 26 -0.92 9.41 17.66
CA GLY A 26 -2.30 9.71 17.24
C GLY A 26 -2.66 9.13 15.88
N PHE A 27 -1.85 8.22 15.34
CA PHE A 27 -2.17 7.43 14.15
C PHE A 27 -2.48 5.97 14.50
N TYR A 28 -3.10 5.25 13.56
CA TYR A 28 -3.52 3.88 13.77
C TYR A 28 -2.36 2.94 14.11
N LYS A 29 -2.65 1.98 14.98
CA LYS A 29 -1.84 0.80 15.20
C LYS A 29 -1.97 -0.13 14.00
N PHE A 30 -0.84 -0.51 13.41
CA PHE A 30 -0.84 -1.43 12.29
C PHE A 30 -0.92 -2.89 12.76
N ASN A 31 -1.56 -3.72 11.94
CA ASN A 31 -1.61 -5.16 12.11
C ASN A 31 -0.18 -5.73 12.08
N PRO A 32 0.32 -6.35 13.16
CA PRO A 32 1.66 -6.89 13.22
C PRO A 32 1.97 -7.93 12.12
N GLN A 33 0.97 -8.74 11.74
CA GLN A 33 1.12 -9.74 10.68
C GLN A 33 1.35 -9.07 9.32
N ALA A 34 0.55 -8.04 9.00
CA ALA A 34 0.71 -7.27 7.76
C ALA A 34 2.11 -6.62 7.70
N ILE A 35 2.59 -6.09 8.82
CA ILE A 35 3.95 -5.54 8.93
C ILE A 35 5.02 -6.59 8.70
N GLN A 36 4.90 -7.78 9.31
CA GLN A 36 5.86 -8.87 9.09
C GLN A 36 5.90 -9.29 7.62
N ILE A 37 4.73 -9.41 6.98
CA ILE A 37 4.63 -9.71 5.55
C ILE A 37 5.33 -8.63 4.73
N LEU A 38 4.99 -7.35 4.91
CA LEU A 38 5.62 -6.25 4.17
C LEU A 38 7.13 -6.19 4.39
N LYS A 39 7.60 -6.38 5.62
CA LYS A 39 9.03 -6.41 5.95
C LYS A 39 9.77 -7.54 5.23
N SER A 40 9.09 -8.66 4.98
CA SER A 40 9.63 -9.82 4.25
C SER A 40 9.64 -9.65 2.73
N VAL A 41 8.88 -8.70 2.17
CA VAL A 41 8.78 -8.52 0.71
C VAL A 41 9.32 -7.19 0.18
N ILE A 42 9.38 -6.15 1.01
CA ILE A 42 9.88 -4.82 0.64
C ILE A 42 11.36 -4.70 1.03
N TYR A 43 12.22 -4.50 0.04
CA TYR A 43 13.62 -4.16 0.25
C TYR A 43 13.77 -2.68 0.55
N LYS A 44 14.07 -2.37 1.81
CA LYS A 44 14.28 -1.02 2.38
C LYS A 44 14.95 0.01 1.45
N THR A 45 15.99 -0.39 0.71
CA THR A 45 16.81 0.50 -0.14
C THR A 45 16.50 0.43 -1.63
N LYS A 46 15.84 -0.64 -2.11
CA LYS A 46 15.65 -0.90 -3.54
C LYS A 46 14.23 -0.62 -4.01
N ASP A 47 13.26 -0.85 -3.15
CA ASP A 47 11.86 -0.68 -3.52
C ASP A 47 11.36 0.71 -3.16
N LYS A 48 10.45 1.21 -4.00
CA LYS A 48 9.70 2.43 -3.78
C LYS A 48 8.32 2.07 -3.24
N VAL A 49 7.85 2.81 -2.24
CA VAL A 49 6.47 2.73 -1.75
C VAL A 49 5.80 4.06 -2.05
N ILE A 50 4.64 3.98 -2.69
CA ILE A 50 3.74 5.09 -2.98
C ILE A 50 2.49 4.85 -2.14
N LEU A 51 2.23 5.73 -1.18
CA LEU A 51 1.04 5.62 -0.34
C LEU A 51 -0.20 6.04 -1.14
N SER A 52 -1.11 5.09 -1.38
CA SER A 52 -2.40 5.32 -2.03
C SER A 52 -3.54 5.57 -1.04
N THR A 53 -3.29 5.50 0.27
CA THR A 53 -4.28 5.74 1.32
C THR A 53 -4.93 7.12 1.27
N SER A 54 -6.18 7.20 1.72
CA SER A 54 -6.91 8.46 1.94
C SER A 54 -6.20 9.38 2.97
N HIS A 55 -5.41 8.81 3.87
CA HIS A 55 -4.67 9.58 4.89
C HIS A 55 -3.43 10.30 4.35
N ARG A 56 -3.01 10.04 3.10
CA ARG A 56 -1.70 10.43 2.56
C ARG A 56 -1.32 11.90 2.74
N PHE A 57 -2.29 12.81 2.75
CA PHE A 57 -2.07 14.26 2.93
C PHE A 57 -2.03 14.74 4.39
N LYS A 58 -2.36 13.88 5.36
CA LYS A 58 -2.36 14.24 6.78
C LYS A 58 -0.96 14.48 7.34
N TYR A 59 0.05 13.87 6.72
CA TYR A 59 1.44 13.91 7.18
C TYR A 59 2.39 14.13 6.00
N SER A 60 3.50 14.80 6.26
CA SER A 60 4.64 14.89 5.35
C SER A 60 5.29 13.51 5.12
N ILE A 61 6.10 13.39 4.06
CA ILE A 61 6.85 12.15 3.79
C ILE A 61 7.76 11.76 4.96
N GLN A 62 8.36 12.73 5.66
CA GLN A 62 9.24 12.42 6.78
C GLN A 62 8.46 11.91 7.99
N GLU A 63 7.30 12.50 8.28
CA GLU A 63 6.41 12.00 9.33
C GLU A 63 5.89 10.60 9.01
N TRP A 64 5.51 10.33 7.76
CA TRP A 64 5.15 8.97 7.33
C TRP A 64 6.29 7.97 7.55
N LYS A 65 7.53 8.33 7.20
CA LYS A 65 8.70 7.48 7.48
C LYS A 65 8.86 7.20 8.97
N VAL A 66 8.62 8.19 9.84
CA VAL A 66 8.66 8.01 11.29
C VAL A 66 7.53 7.07 11.76
N ILE A 67 6.31 7.26 11.28
CA ILE A 67 5.16 6.40 11.60
C ILE A 67 5.47 4.94 11.22
N PHE A 68 5.85 4.68 9.97
CA PHE A 68 6.18 3.32 9.52
C PHE A 68 7.33 2.71 10.34
N LYS A 69 8.39 3.48 10.61
CA LYS A 69 9.53 3.02 11.41
C LYS A 69 9.11 2.65 12.83
N ARG A 70 8.23 3.41 13.48
CA ARG A 70 7.67 3.11 14.81
C ARG A 70 6.87 1.81 14.82
N ARG A 71 6.22 1.45 13.71
CA ARG A 71 5.55 0.15 13.53
C ARG A 71 6.49 -0.96 13.04
N GLY A 72 7.80 -0.72 12.99
CA GLY A 72 8.78 -1.77 12.65
C GLY A 72 9.03 -1.99 11.16
N LEU A 73 8.55 -1.09 10.29
CA LEU A 73 8.80 -1.11 8.84
C LEU A 73 9.58 0.14 8.42
N GLU A 74 10.82 -0.02 7.97
CA GLU A 74 11.64 1.12 7.54
C GLU A 74 11.73 1.19 6.00
N ILE A 75 11.24 2.29 5.42
CA ILE A 75 11.17 2.52 3.98
C ILE A 75 12.00 3.75 3.62
N LYS A 76 13.06 3.59 2.81
CA LYS A 76 13.87 4.76 2.38
C LYS A 76 13.20 5.56 1.26
N ASN A 77 12.69 4.87 0.24
CA ASN A 77 12.06 5.50 -0.91
C ASN A 77 10.54 5.48 -0.74
N LEU A 78 10.02 6.54 -0.11
CA LEU A 78 8.60 6.72 0.19
C LEU A 78 8.10 7.98 -0.50
N SER A 79 6.97 7.90 -1.18
CA SER A 79 6.21 9.02 -1.70
C SER A 79 4.72 8.81 -1.46
N ILE A 80 3.90 9.82 -1.75
CA ILE A 80 2.44 9.73 -1.73
C ILE A 80 1.91 9.74 -3.16
N LEU A 81 0.77 9.10 -3.38
CA LEU A 81 0.01 9.21 -4.61
C LEU A 81 -0.58 10.63 -4.68
N ASN A 82 0.04 11.51 -5.47
CA ASN A 82 -0.31 12.93 -5.52
C ASN A 82 -0.74 13.32 -6.92
N ASP A 83 -1.97 13.01 -7.27
CA ASP A 83 -2.43 13.24 -8.62
C ASP A 83 -2.92 14.68 -8.80
N LYS A 84 -1.97 15.60 -9.01
CA LYS A 84 -2.24 17.04 -9.23
C LYS A 84 -3.28 17.28 -10.34
N VAL A 85 -3.41 16.34 -11.26
CA VAL A 85 -4.32 16.39 -12.41
C VAL A 85 -5.78 16.07 -12.02
N TYR A 86 -6.01 15.38 -10.89
CA TYR A 86 -7.32 14.82 -10.54
C TYR A 86 -8.03 15.54 -9.38
N PHE A 87 -7.41 16.53 -8.75
CA PHE A 87 -8.06 17.35 -7.71
C PHE A 87 -9.15 18.30 -8.24
N SER A 88 -9.37 18.38 -9.56
CA SER A 88 -10.40 19.24 -10.15
C SER A 88 -11.79 18.59 -10.17
N ASN A 89 -11.92 17.26 -10.09
CA ASN A 89 -13.21 16.56 -10.12
C ASN A 89 -13.31 15.52 -8.99
N HIS A 90 -14.32 15.64 -8.12
CA HIS A 90 -14.50 14.87 -6.88
C HIS A 90 -15.00 13.41 -7.08
N ARG A 91 -14.66 12.72 -8.18
CA ARG A 91 -15.27 11.43 -8.55
C ARG A 91 -14.32 10.38 -9.08
N TYR A 92 -13.08 10.34 -8.58
CA TYR A 92 -12.13 9.32 -9.02
C TYR A 92 -12.07 8.15 -8.04
N THR A 93 -12.19 6.95 -8.60
CA THR A 93 -11.99 5.67 -7.93
C THR A 93 -10.50 5.42 -7.69
N ARG A 94 -10.15 4.56 -6.73
CA ARG A 94 -8.75 4.16 -6.49
C ARG A 94 -8.08 3.61 -7.74
N LYS A 95 -8.84 2.87 -8.56
CA LYS A 95 -8.41 2.41 -9.89
C LYS A 95 -7.95 3.57 -10.77
N GLU A 96 -8.76 4.62 -10.90
CA GLU A 96 -8.44 5.76 -11.76
C GLU A 96 -7.23 6.54 -11.26
N GLU A 97 -7.10 6.75 -9.94
CA GLU A 97 -5.92 7.40 -9.35
C GLU A 97 -4.63 6.61 -9.67
N ILE A 98 -4.64 5.29 -9.49
CA ILE A 98 -3.46 4.46 -9.75
C ILE A 98 -3.13 4.40 -11.25
N LEU A 99 -4.13 4.21 -12.13
CA LEU A 99 -3.90 4.18 -13.57
C LEU A 99 -3.38 5.53 -14.10
N GLY A 100 -3.98 6.63 -13.65
CA GLY A 100 -3.55 7.98 -13.99
C GLY A 100 -2.09 8.23 -13.63
N TRP A 101 -1.72 7.88 -12.39
CA TRP A 101 -0.35 8.00 -11.94
C TRP A 101 0.64 7.14 -12.73
N ILE A 102 0.29 5.88 -13.03
CA ILE A 102 1.10 4.97 -13.83
C ILE A 102 1.36 5.56 -15.22
N GLN A 103 0.30 6.04 -15.87
CA GLN A 103 0.38 6.63 -17.20
C GLN A 103 1.21 7.92 -17.19
N TYR A 104 0.93 8.82 -16.26
CA TYR A 104 1.62 10.11 -16.16
C TYR A 104 3.13 9.97 -15.92
N ASN A 105 3.53 8.97 -15.11
CA ASN A 105 4.93 8.71 -14.80
C ASN A 105 5.59 7.68 -15.75
N ASN A 106 4.87 7.21 -16.77
CA ASN A 106 5.32 6.18 -17.72
C ASN A 106 5.93 4.95 -17.03
N LEU A 107 5.24 4.42 -16.01
CA LEU A 107 5.73 3.27 -15.24
C LEU A 107 5.47 1.96 -15.95
N ASP A 108 6.45 1.04 -15.93
CA ASP A 108 6.26 -0.33 -16.42
C ASP A 108 5.45 -1.14 -15.40
N TYR A 109 4.33 -1.72 -15.83
CA TYR A 109 3.46 -2.57 -15.00
C TYR A 109 4.21 -3.76 -14.38
N LYS A 110 5.29 -4.24 -15.01
CA LYS A 110 6.12 -5.34 -14.49
C LYS A 110 6.87 -4.97 -13.22
N GLU A 111 7.04 -3.68 -12.95
CA GLU A 111 7.68 -3.19 -11.73
C GLU A 111 6.68 -2.91 -10.60
N ILE A 112 5.38 -2.97 -10.90
CA ILE A 112 4.31 -2.53 -10.01
C ILE A 112 3.79 -3.66 -9.14
N VAL A 113 3.43 -3.34 -7.91
CA VAL A 113 2.60 -4.15 -7.02
C VAL A 113 1.56 -3.23 -6.38
N ILE A 114 0.30 -3.64 -6.36
CA ILE A 114 -0.78 -2.89 -5.72
C ILE A 114 -1.30 -3.70 -4.54
N ILE A 115 -1.41 -3.10 -3.37
CA ILE A 115 -1.93 -3.74 -2.15
C ILE A 115 -3.00 -2.83 -1.56
N ASP A 116 -4.24 -3.29 -1.60
CA ASP A 116 -5.43 -2.44 -1.40
C ASP A 116 -6.64 -3.30 -1.07
N ASP A 117 -7.71 -2.74 -0.51
CA ASP A 117 -8.99 -3.42 -0.31
C ASP A 117 -10.12 -2.90 -1.24
N ASP A 118 -9.88 -1.78 -1.93
CA ASP A 118 -10.85 -1.08 -2.78
C ASP A 118 -11.33 -1.95 -3.96
N LYS A 119 -12.65 -2.17 -4.03
CA LYS A 119 -13.26 -3.07 -5.02
C LYS A 119 -13.23 -2.55 -6.45
N SER A 120 -13.04 -1.26 -6.67
CA SER A 120 -12.87 -0.69 -8.01
C SER A 120 -11.65 -1.26 -8.73
N LEU A 121 -10.66 -1.76 -7.98
CA LEU A 121 -9.45 -2.37 -8.54
C LEU A 121 -9.71 -3.72 -9.21
N ASN A 122 -10.89 -4.32 -9.03
CA ASN A 122 -11.30 -5.50 -9.81
C ASN A 122 -11.41 -5.21 -11.31
N ASP A 123 -11.62 -3.95 -11.69
CA ASP A 123 -11.73 -3.50 -13.08
C ASP A 123 -10.39 -3.03 -13.66
N LEU A 124 -9.26 -3.31 -12.99
CA LEU A 124 -7.94 -3.07 -13.56
C LEU A 124 -7.74 -3.91 -14.84
N PRO A 125 -6.99 -3.40 -15.83
CA PRO A 125 -6.52 -4.19 -16.96
C PRO A 125 -5.83 -5.46 -16.50
N ALA A 126 -5.98 -6.57 -17.23
CA ALA A 126 -5.50 -7.89 -16.81
C ALA A 126 -4.03 -7.89 -16.34
N HIS A 127 -3.15 -7.23 -17.07
CA HIS A 127 -1.72 -7.14 -16.75
C HIS A 127 -1.41 -6.41 -15.42
N LEU A 128 -2.27 -5.51 -14.95
CA LEU A 128 -2.17 -4.88 -13.63
C LEU A 128 -2.97 -5.63 -12.57
N LYS A 129 -4.07 -6.28 -12.94
CA LYS A 129 -4.84 -7.16 -12.05
C LYS A 129 -4.00 -8.34 -11.58
N ASP A 130 -3.13 -8.86 -12.44
CA ASP A 130 -2.15 -9.91 -12.06
C ASP A 130 -1.11 -9.44 -11.03
N ARG A 131 -1.00 -8.12 -10.84
CA ARG A 131 -0.07 -7.42 -9.93
C ARG A 131 -0.78 -6.86 -8.68
N LEU A 132 -2.08 -7.14 -8.54
CA LEU A 132 -2.91 -6.71 -7.42
C LEU A 132 -2.97 -7.78 -6.33
N VAL A 133 -2.83 -7.34 -5.09
CA VAL A 133 -3.21 -8.07 -3.88
C VAL A 133 -4.43 -7.36 -3.31
N LEU A 134 -5.61 -7.85 -3.69
CA LEU A 134 -6.87 -7.31 -3.19
C LEU A 134 -7.20 -7.96 -1.85
N THR A 135 -6.99 -7.21 -0.77
CA THR A 135 -7.20 -7.67 0.59
C THR A 135 -8.69 -7.70 0.97
N ASN A 136 -9.01 -8.44 2.03
CA ASN A 136 -10.30 -8.36 2.70
C ASN A 136 -10.23 -7.25 3.76
N SER A 137 -11.12 -6.27 3.66
CA SER A 137 -11.15 -5.08 4.50
C SER A 137 -11.27 -5.36 6.01
N TYR A 138 -11.82 -6.51 6.39
CA TYR A 138 -11.94 -6.94 7.79
C TYR A 138 -10.65 -7.55 8.33
N THR A 139 -9.90 -8.29 7.50
CA THR A 139 -8.72 -9.05 7.95
C THR A 139 -7.39 -8.39 7.62
N GLY A 140 -7.35 -7.51 6.62
CA GLY A 140 -6.11 -6.92 6.14
C GLY A 140 -5.25 -7.87 5.31
N LEU A 141 -4.01 -7.46 5.09
CA LEU A 141 -2.95 -8.29 4.52
C LEU A 141 -2.52 -9.34 5.55
N ASN A 142 -2.92 -10.59 5.32
CA ASN A 142 -2.64 -11.72 6.22
C ASN A 142 -1.99 -12.94 5.52
N ASP A 143 -1.83 -12.89 4.20
CA ASP A 143 -1.11 -13.91 3.43
C ASP A 143 -0.03 -13.28 2.54
N VAL A 144 1.14 -13.90 2.48
CA VAL A 144 2.26 -13.53 1.62
C VAL A 144 2.18 -14.16 0.23
N ASN A 145 1.37 -15.20 0.02
CA ASN A 145 1.45 -16.05 -1.17
C ASN A 145 1.23 -15.27 -2.47
N ASP A 146 0.28 -14.34 -2.51
CA ASP A 146 0.10 -13.47 -3.68
C ASP A 146 1.32 -12.59 -3.95
N LEU A 147 1.91 -12.01 -2.90
CA LEU A 147 3.13 -11.21 -3.05
C LEU A 147 4.30 -12.06 -3.55
N LYS A 148 4.44 -13.31 -3.10
CA LYS A 148 5.45 -14.24 -3.62
C LYS A 148 5.22 -14.53 -5.11
N ARG A 149 3.98 -14.80 -5.50
CA ARG A 149 3.57 -15.06 -6.89
C ARG A 149 3.88 -13.87 -7.80
N ILE A 150 3.58 -12.65 -7.34
CA ILE A 150 3.77 -11.41 -8.11
C ILE A 150 5.25 -11.04 -8.22
N LEU A 151 6.00 -11.13 -7.10
CA LEU A 151 7.36 -10.62 -7.03
C LEU A 151 8.40 -11.57 -7.63
N GLN A 152 8.17 -12.89 -7.58
CA GLN A 152 9.06 -13.93 -8.10
C GLN A 152 10.55 -13.74 -7.71
N ARG A 153 10.80 -13.25 -6.50
CA ARG A 153 12.13 -13.00 -5.96
C ARG A 153 12.23 -13.51 -4.53
N ARG A 154 13.46 -13.65 -4.03
CA ARG A 154 13.72 -14.03 -2.64
C ARG A 154 13.07 -13.02 -1.69
N LEU A 155 12.62 -13.49 -0.53
CA LEU A 155 12.15 -12.62 0.54
C LEU A 155 13.33 -11.83 1.13
N SER A 156 13.09 -10.61 1.59
CA SER A 156 14.07 -9.78 2.31
C SER A 156 14.32 -10.28 3.74
N SER A 157 13.37 -11.02 4.32
CA SER A 157 13.50 -11.68 5.63
C SER A 157 12.63 -12.93 5.71
N LYS A 158 12.88 -13.80 6.69
CA LYS A 158 11.96 -14.90 7.02
C LYS A 158 10.65 -14.34 7.61
N ILE A 159 9.55 -15.03 7.34
CA ILE A 159 8.26 -14.85 8.02
C ILE A 159 8.25 -15.92 9.11
N ASN A 160 8.18 -15.50 10.37
CA ASN A 160 8.10 -16.41 11.52
C ASN A 160 6.66 -16.58 11.94
#